data_AF-A0A412J6P2-F1
#
_entry.id   AF-A0A412J6P2-F1
#
_cell.length_a   1.000
_cell.length_b   1.000
_cell.length_c   1.000
_cell.angle_alpha   90.00
_cell.angle_beta   90.00
_cell.angle_gamma   90.00
#
_symmetry.space_group_name_H-M   'P 1'
#
loop_
_entity.id
_entity.type
_entity.pdbx_description
1 polymer ?
#
loop_
_entity_poly.entity_id
_entity_poly.type
_entity_poly.pdbx_seq_one_letter_code
_entity_poly.pdbx_strand_id
1 'polypeptide(L)'
;MNFNRALNKEQTTCINGIFVLFVFLSHFGQYETMPWNNLLLAIGQLMVAPFLFYSGYGIMEQIQRRGVAYIDGMPRKRILKFYIHFCMALCIYLLLSFLLGKDYSFVRIVLSFTALSSIGNSNWYVFAILTMYSIVYISFKQFKKHSMTSCVLFTILYIVMMDIIKDQAWWYNIILCFPAGMILSKYKDRVCSIIQKPVFFIFLVVLAFSLYCLHLPILAYEIISIAFCFLIVDVLVLRQEKGLIK
;
A
#
# COMPACT_ATOMS: atom_id res chain seq x y z
N MET A 1 22.37 5.36 -15.47
CA MET A 1 20.90 5.14 -15.59
C MET A 1 20.16 6.18 -14.77
N ASN A 2 19.09 6.78 -15.29
CA ASN A 2 18.38 7.86 -14.61
C ASN A 2 17.11 7.35 -13.89
N PHE A 3 17.29 6.61 -12.79
CA PHE A 3 16.19 6.04 -11.98
C PHE A 3 15.23 7.10 -11.42
N ASN A 4 15.72 8.33 -11.20
CA ASN A 4 14.86 9.45 -10.82
C ASN A 4 13.79 9.75 -11.88
N ARG A 5 14.07 9.39 -13.14
CA ARG A 5 13.08 9.47 -14.21
C ARG A 5 12.06 8.35 -14.09
N ALA A 6 12.49 7.09 -13.88
CA ALA A 6 11.64 5.88 -13.79
C ALA A 6 10.60 5.90 -12.67
N LEU A 7 10.90 6.62 -11.58
CA LEU A 7 10.04 6.76 -10.40
C LEU A 7 9.58 8.21 -10.20
N ASN A 8 9.53 8.99 -11.28
CA ASN A 8 9.04 10.35 -11.19
C ASN A 8 7.53 10.35 -10.83
N LYS A 9 7.05 11.51 -10.38
CA LYS A 9 5.66 11.66 -9.93
C LYS A 9 4.66 11.34 -11.05
N GLU A 10 4.97 11.67 -12.29
CA GLU A 10 4.09 11.45 -13.42
C GLU A 10 3.91 9.96 -13.72
N GLN A 11 5.01 9.22 -13.87
CA GLN A 11 4.98 7.78 -14.14
C GLN A 11 4.31 6.99 -13.01
N THR A 12 4.64 7.30 -11.75
CA THR A 12 3.98 6.67 -10.60
C THR A 12 2.49 6.99 -10.54
N THR A 13 2.07 8.19 -10.96
CA THR A 13 0.65 8.56 -11.09
C THR A 13 -0.04 7.78 -12.22
N CYS A 14 0.60 7.64 -13.37
CA CYS A 14 0.05 6.87 -14.50
C CYS A 14 -0.15 5.39 -14.12
N ILE A 15 0.83 4.78 -13.45
CA ILE A 15 0.73 3.39 -12.98
C ILE A 15 -0.40 3.26 -11.97
N ASN A 16 -0.45 4.16 -10.99
CA ASN A 16 -1.56 4.21 -10.04
C ASN A 16 -2.91 4.35 -10.75
N GLY A 17 -3.00 5.14 -11.82
CA GLY A 17 -4.20 5.25 -12.65
C GLY A 17 -4.65 3.91 -13.24
N ILE A 18 -3.72 3.12 -13.79
CA ILE A 18 -4.02 1.76 -14.30
C ILE A 18 -4.53 0.86 -13.18
N PHE A 19 -3.86 0.84 -12.03
CA PHE A 19 -4.28 0.01 -10.89
C PHE A 19 -5.61 0.46 -10.29
N VAL A 20 -5.92 1.77 -10.33
CA VAL A 20 -7.22 2.30 -9.87
C VAL A 20 -8.33 1.73 -10.75
N LEU A 21 -8.12 1.62 -12.07
CA LEU A 21 -9.09 0.98 -12.96
C LEU A 21 -9.29 -0.50 -12.60
N PHE A 22 -8.23 -1.25 -12.28
CA PHE A 22 -8.37 -2.64 -11.82
C PHE A 22 -9.17 -2.74 -10.51
N VAL A 23 -8.96 -1.83 -9.56
CA VAL A 23 -9.76 -1.75 -8.33
C VAL A 23 -11.22 -1.49 -8.65
N PHE A 24 -11.53 -0.53 -9.52
CA PHE A 24 -12.90 -0.25 -9.94
C PHE A 24 -13.56 -1.45 -10.62
N LEU A 25 -12.87 -2.10 -11.57
CA LEU A 25 -13.40 -3.27 -12.27
C LEU A 25 -13.60 -4.46 -11.33
N SER A 26 -12.74 -4.62 -10.32
CA SER A 26 -12.85 -5.66 -9.31
C SER A 26 -14.09 -5.45 -8.45
N HIS A 27 -14.34 -4.21 -7.99
CA HIS A 27 -15.56 -3.87 -7.27
C HIS A 27 -16.81 -4.02 -8.15
N PHE A 28 -16.75 -3.64 -9.43
CA PHE A 28 -17.88 -3.84 -10.35
C PHE A 28 -18.21 -5.33 -10.52
N GLY A 29 -17.18 -6.17 -10.61
CA GLY A 29 -17.30 -7.62 -10.66
C GLY A 29 -17.91 -8.29 -9.41
N GLN A 30 -18.01 -7.56 -8.29
CA GLN A 30 -18.72 -8.04 -7.09
C GLN A 30 -20.23 -7.85 -7.19
N TYR A 31 -20.69 -6.94 -8.04
CA TYR A 31 -22.12 -6.67 -8.26
C TYR A 31 -22.67 -7.43 -9.46
N GLU A 32 -21.83 -7.68 -10.47
CA GLU A 32 -22.23 -8.32 -11.72
C GLU A 32 -21.24 -9.41 -12.15
N THR A 33 -21.76 -10.45 -12.83
CA THR A 33 -20.90 -11.52 -13.37
C THR A 33 -20.22 -11.05 -14.63
N MET A 34 -18.90 -10.81 -14.55
CA MET A 34 -18.11 -10.27 -15.65
C MET A 34 -17.01 -11.23 -16.10
N PRO A 35 -16.63 -11.22 -17.40
CA PRO A 35 -15.63 -12.15 -17.94
C PRO A 35 -14.23 -11.94 -17.36
N TRP A 36 -13.94 -10.77 -16.77
CA TRP A 36 -12.67 -10.46 -16.12
C TRP A 36 -12.61 -10.82 -14.62
N ASN A 37 -13.70 -11.30 -14.02
CA ASN A 37 -13.76 -11.56 -12.57
C ASN A 37 -12.70 -12.57 -12.12
N ASN A 38 -12.54 -13.70 -12.82
CA ASN A 38 -11.56 -14.72 -12.46
C ASN A 38 -10.12 -14.18 -12.51
N LEU A 39 -9.82 -13.32 -13.49
CA LEU A 39 -8.51 -12.69 -13.61
C LEU A 39 -8.25 -11.71 -12.46
N LEU A 40 -9.22 -10.85 -12.14
CA LEU A 40 -9.07 -9.87 -11.06
C LEU A 40 -9.04 -10.53 -9.67
N LEU A 41 -9.78 -11.62 -9.48
CA LEU A 41 -9.70 -12.45 -8.27
C LEU A 41 -8.33 -13.12 -8.12
N ALA A 42 -7.74 -13.61 -9.23
CA ALA A 42 -6.40 -14.19 -9.21
C ALA A 42 -5.31 -13.15 -8.88
N ILE A 43 -5.46 -11.91 -9.36
CA ILE A 43 -4.58 -10.79 -8.97
C ILE A 43 -4.77 -10.49 -7.47
N GLY A 44 -6.01 -10.53 -6.99
CA GLY A 44 -6.34 -10.30 -5.59
C GLY A 44 -5.81 -8.96 -5.10
N GLN A 45 -5.17 -8.94 -3.94
CA GLN A 45 -4.67 -7.70 -3.35
C GLN A 45 -3.46 -7.08 -4.05
N LEU A 46 -2.80 -7.80 -4.96
CA LEU A 46 -1.70 -7.25 -5.74
C LEU A 46 -2.13 -6.00 -6.53
N MET A 47 -3.42 -5.84 -6.82
CA MET A 47 -3.96 -4.65 -7.48
C MET A 47 -3.81 -3.37 -6.63
N VAL A 48 -3.71 -3.48 -5.30
CA VAL A 48 -3.55 -2.32 -4.40
C VAL A 48 -2.17 -2.20 -3.76
N ALA A 49 -1.31 -3.22 -3.90
CA ALA A 49 0.06 -3.20 -3.39
C ALA A 49 0.92 -2.04 -3.94
N PRO A 50 0.87 -1.68 -5.24
CA PRO A 50 1.65 -0.56 -5.78
C PRO A 50 1.32 0.78 -5.11
N PHE A 51 0.07 1.02 -4.72
CA PHE A 51 -0.31 2.24 -4.00
C PHE A 51 0.39 2.35 -2.65
N LEU A 52 0.49 1.27 -1.88
CA LEU A 52 1.21 1.27 -0.60
C LEU A 52 2.70 1.47 -0.83
N PHE A 53 3.26 0.76 -1.80
CA PHE A 53 4.67 0.85 -2.17
C PHE A 53 5.07 2.28 -2.58
N TYR A 54 4.36 2.88 -3.53
CA TYR A 54 4.63 4.25 -3.97
C TYR A 54 4.32 5.30 -2.91
N SER A 55 3.34 5.06 -2.04
CA SER A 55 3.06 5.92 -0.89
C SER A 55 4.23 5.93 0.10
N GLY A 56 4.80 4.76 0.42
CA GLY A 56 6.01 4.63 1.24
C GLY A 56 7.21 5.30 0.58
N TYR A 57 7.45 5.01 -0.70
CA TYR A 57 8.52 5.64 -1.50
C TYR A 57 8.42 7.17 -1.45
N GLY A 58 7.25 7.73 -1.80
CA GLY A 58 7.04 9.17 -1.86
C GLY A 58 7.21 9.86 -0.50
N ILE A 59 6.85 9.21 0.60
CA ILE A 59 7.11 9.74 1.96
C ILE A 59 8.59 9.82 2.23
N MET A 60 9.33 8.75 1.96
CA MET A 60 10.75 8.73 2.22
C MET A 60 11.48 9.79 1.37
N GLU A 61 11.07 10.01 0.11
CA GLU A 61 11.57 11.13 -0.70
C GLU A 61 11.31 12.50 -0.03
N GLN A 62 10.11 12.70 0.53
CA GLN A 62 9.81 13.93 1.25
C GLN A 62 10.63 14.08 2.54
N ILE A 63 10.83 13.00 3.30
CA ILE A 63 11.64 12.99 4.51
C ILE A 63 13.10 13.31 4.16
N GLN A 64 13.67 12.70 3.12
CA GLN A 64 15.04 12.99 2.68
C GLN A 64 15.19 14.45 2.23
N ARG A 65 14.20 14.99 1.51
CA ARG A 65 14.25 16.35 0.99
C ARG A 65 14.03 17.44 2.04
N ARG A 66 13.11 17.23 2.99
CA ARG A 66 12.63 18.26 3.93
C ARG A 66 12.98 17.96 5.39
N GLY A 67 13.53 16.78 5.67
CA GLY A 67 13.95 16.37 7.00
C GLY A 67 12.85 16.46 8.06
N VAL A 68 13.26 16.95 9.24
CA VAL A 68 12.41 17.05 10.44
C VAL A 68 11.16 17.90 10.20
N ALA A 69 11.26 18.98 9.42
CA ALA A 69 10.12 19.87 9.13
C ALA A 69 8.96 19.14 8.43
N TYR A 70 9.25 18.12 7.63
CA TYR A 70 8.19 17.29 7.03
C TYR A 70 7.55 16.34 8.04
N ILE A 71 8.35 15.70 8.89
CA ILE A 71 7.87 14.80 9.94
C ILE A 71 6.95 15.56 10.91
N ASP A 72 7.35 16.75 11.35
CA ASP A 72 6.57 17.59 12.27
C ASP A 72 5.25 18.06 11.68
N GLY A 73 5.23 18.28 10.36
CA GLY A 73 4.01 18.63 9.63
C GLY A 73 3.10 17.44 9.34
N MET A 74 3.57 16.20 9.49
CA MET A 74 2.89 15.00 8.99
C MET A 74 1.53 14.73 9.65
N PRO A 75 1.35 14.88 10.98
CA PRO A 75 0.04 14.68 11.61
C PRO A 75 -1.05 15.58 11.03
N ARG A 76 -0.76 16.88 10.86
CA ARG A 76 -1.75 17.84 10.34
C ARG A 76 -1.89 17.78 8.81
N LYS A 77 -0.76 17.81 8.10
CA LYS A 77 -0.76 18.00 6.63
C LYS A 77 -1.06 16.73 5.85
N ARG A 78 -0.91 15.56 6.48
CA ARG A 78 -1.07 14.26 5.82
C ARG A 78 -2.09 13.37 6.49
N ILE A 79 -1.90 13.03 7.77
CA ILE A 79 -2.79 12.10 8.48
C ILE A 79 -4.19 12.70 8.63
N LEU A 80 -4.29 13.85 9.30
CA LEU A 80 -5.57 14.54 9.52
C LEU A 80 -6.20 14.95 8.20
N LYS A 81 -5.42 15.53 7.28
CA LYS A 81 -5.92 15.90 5.94
C LYS A 81 -6.54 14.68 5.24
N PHE A 82 -5.85 13.55 5.19
CA PHE A 82 -6.36 12.34 4.54
C PHE A 82 -7.61 11.78 5.24
N TYR A 83 -7.61 11.75 6.59
CA TYR A 83 -8.78 11.34 7.37
C TYR A 83 -10.01 12.21 7.08
N ILE A 84 -9.85 13.53 6.96
CA ILE A 84 -10.96 14.43 6.58
C ILE A 84 -11.50 14.09 5.19
N HIS A 85 -10.64 13.76 4.21
CA HIS A 85 -11.10 13.34 2.88
C HIS A 85 -11.91 12.04 2.95
N PHE A 86 -11.48 11.08 3.76
CA PHE A 86 -12.24 9.87 4.03
C PHE A 86 -13.60 10.19 4.66
N CYS A 87 -13.65 11.03 5.70
CA CYS A 87 -14.91 11.43 6.33
C CYS A 87 -15.86 12.11 5.34
N MET A 88 -15.35 12.99 4.47
CA MET A 88 -16.15 13.61 3.41
C MET A 88 -16.73 12.58 2.44
N ALA A 89 -15.92 11.63 1.97
CA ALA A 89 -16.38 10.55 1.09
C ALA A 89 -17.42 9.65 1.77
N LEU A 90 -17.23 9.33 3.04
CA LEU A 90 -18.19 8.56 3.84
C LEU A 90 -19.52 9.31 4.02
N CYS A 91 -19.48 10.61 4.28
CA CYS A 91 -20.70 11.44 4.35
C CYS A 91 -21.47 11.46 3.02
N ILE A 92 -20.76 11.56 1.89
CA ILE A 92 -21.38 11.48 0.56
C ILE A 92 -22.04 10.11 0.36
N TYR A 93 -21.36 9.02 0.75
CA TYR A 93 -21.92 7.67 0.67
C TYR A 93 -23.15 7.49 1.55
N LEU A 94 -23.13 8.04 2.78
CA LEU A 94 -24.27 8.00 3.70
C LEU A 94 -25.47 8.76 3.14
N LEU A 95 -25.25 9.94 2.56
CA LEU A 95 -26.29 10.71 1.90
C LEU A 95 -26.93 9.91 0.76
N LEU A 96 -26.10 9.31 -0.11
CA LEU A 96 -26.59 8.49 -1.22
C LEU A 96 -27.35 7.26 -0.71
N SER A 97 -26.86 6.61 0.35
CA SER A 97 -27.52 5.45 0.96
C SER A 97 -28.90 5.80 1.49
N PHE A 98 -29.02 6.96 2.14
CA PHE A 98 -30.30 7.48 2.61
C PHE A 98 -31.27 7.76 1.45
N LEU A 99 -30.80 8.38 0.35
CA LEU A 99 -31.62 8.62 -0.84
C LEU A 99 -32.08 7.32 -1.53
N LEU A 100 -31.31 6.24 -1.40
CA LEU A 100 -31.64 4.91 -1.93
C LEU A 100 -32.46 4.06 -0.95
N GLY A 101 -32.91 4.62 0.18
CA GLY A 101 -33.69 3.90 1.19
C GLY A 101 -32.92 2.79 1.92
N LYS A 102 -31.59 2.89 1.99
CA LYS A 102 -30.75 1.96 2.77
C LYS A 102 -30.60 2.46 4.20
N ASP A 103 -31.07 1.68 5.15
CA ASP A 103 -30.96 2.01 6.58
C ASP A 103 -29.72 1.42 7.23
N TYR A 104 -29.07 2.22 8.07
CA TYR A 104 -27.97 1.81 8.93
C TYR A 104 -28.23 2.27 10.37
N SER A 105 -27.91 1.42 11.35
CA SER A 105 -28.03 1.82 12.76
C SER A 105 -27.07 2.97 13.09
N PHE A 106 -27.47 3.85 14.01
CA PHE A 106 -26.64 4.97 14.46
C PHE A 106 -25.26 4.50 14.95
N VAL A 107 -25.21 3.40 15.70
CA VAL A 107 -23.95 2.79 16.15
C VAL A 107 -23.06 2.39 14.99
N ARG A 108 -23.63 1.77 13.94
CA ARG A 108 -22.87 1.39 12.74
C ARG A 108 -22.34 2.62 12.01
N ILE A 109 -23.13 3.69 11.93
CA ILE A 109 -22.70 4.96 11.33
C ILE A 109 -21.51 5.54 12.08
N VAL A 110 -21.61 5.70 13.41
CA VAL A 110 -20.52 6.23 14.22
C VAL A 110 -19.27 5.36 14.11
N LEU A 111 -19.41 4.03 14.23
CA LEU A 111 -18.28 3.12 14.13
C LEU A 111 -17.67 3.06 12.72
N SER A 112 -18.40 3.44 11.67
CA SER A 112 -17.88 3.46 10.29
C SER A 112 -16.85 4.56 10.01
N PHE A 113 -16.83 5.61 10.83
CA PHE A 113 -15.76 6.61 10.85
C PHE A 113 -14.47 6.09 11.49
N THR A 114 -14.50 4.85 11.99
CA THR A 114 -13.36 4.12 12.57
C THR A 114 -13.15 2.80 11.85
N ALA A 115 -12.06 2.10 12.16
CA ALA A 115 -11.80 0.76 11.62
C ALA A 115 -12.69 -0.34 12.23
N LEU A 116 -13.62 -0.01 13.13
CA LEU A 116 -14.44 -0.98 13.87
C LEU A 116 -15.68 -1.45 13.11
N SER A 117 -16.23 -0.61 12.23
CA SER A 117 -17.34 -0.98 11.36
C SER A 117 -17.13 -0.42 9.95
N SER A 118 -17.98 -0.82 9.02
CA SER A 118 -18.00 -0.27 7.67
C SER A 118 -19.42 -0.10 7.15
N ILE A 119 -19.59 0.92 6.32
CA ILE A 119 -20.79 1.22 5.57
C ILE A 119 -20.40 1.31 4.10
N GLY A 120 -21.07 0.53 3.25
CA GLY A 120 -20.65 0.32 1.86
C GLY A 120 -19.50 -0.68 1.73
N ASN A 121 -18.58 -0.40 0.80
CA ASN A 121 -17.41 -1.26 0.53
C ASN A 121 -16.38 -1.24 1.66
N SER A 122 -15.35 -2.09 1.54
CA SER A 122 -14.39 -2.32 2.61
C SER A 122 -13.45 -1.12 2.82
N ASN A 123 -13.42 -0.58 4.05
CA ASN A 123 -12.65 0.61 4.45
C ASN A 123 -11.22 0.28 4.92
N TRP A 124 -10.85 -1.01 4.94
CA TRP A 124 -9.57 -1.50 5.47
C TRP A 124 -8.36 -0.73 4.93
N TYR A 125 -8.33 -0.47 3.62
CA TYR A 125 -7.17 0.12 2.95
C TYR A 125 -6.90 1.54 3.46
N VAL A 126 -7.96 2.32 3.72
CA VAL A 126 -7.88 3.69 4.25
C VAL A 126 -7.27 3.66 5.66
N PHE A 127 -7.71 2.73 6.50
CA PHE A 127 -7.19 2.62 7.86
C PHE A 127 -5.78 2.03 7.92
N ALA A 128 -5.46 1.08 7.04
CA ALA A 128 -4.12 0.56 6.86
C ALA A 128 -3.13 1.69 6.50
N ILE A 129 -3.44 2.51 5.49
CA ILE A 129 -2.55 3.60 5.08
C ILE A 129 -2.43 4.71 6.14
N LEU A 130 -3.52 5.03 6.84
CA LEU A 130 -3.50 5.95 7.99
C LEU A 130 -2.57 5.43 9.09
N THR A 131 -2.63 4.13 9.38
CA THR A 131 -1.77 3.49 10.38
C THR A 131 -0.32 3.49 9.95
N MET A 132 -0.03 3.20 8.68
CA MET A 132 1.33 3.29 8.14
C MET A 132 1.90 4.72 8.24
N TYR A 133 1.08 5.74 7.99
CA TYR A 133 1.50 7.12 8.17
C TYR A 133 1.83 7.43 9.64
N SER A 134 0.99 6.97 10.57
CA SER A 134 1.23 7.12 12.01
C SER A 134 2.51 6.40 12.44
N ILE A 135 2.75 5.17 11.95
CA ILE A 135 3.99 4.41 12.21
C ILE A 135 5.20 5.19 11.75
N VAL A 136 5.21 5.71 10.52
CA VAL A 136 6.33 6.52 10.03
C VAL A 136 6.55 7.76 10.90
N TYR A 137 5.48 8.47 11.25
CA TYR A 137 5.59 9.65 12.10
C TYR A 137 6.26 9.31 13.44
N ILE A 138 5.78 8.28 14.14
CA ILE A 138 6.33 7.83 15.43
C ILE A 138 7.78 7.38 15.26
N SER A 139 8.07 6.52 14.29
CA SER A 139 9.40 5.97 14.04
C SER A 139 10.44 7.05 13.74
N PHE A 140 10.10 8.03 12.90
CA PHE A 140 11.04 9.08 12.51
C PHE A 140 11.12 10.22 13.53
N LYS A 141 10.08 10.46 14.33
CA LYS A 141 10.08 11.45 15.40
C LYS A 141 10.85 10.96 16.63
N GLN A 142 10.61 9.72 17.06
CA GLN A 142 11.15 9.17 18.31
C GLN A 142 12.48 8.44 18.10
N PHE A 143 12.61 7.64 17.03
CA PHE A 143 13.75 6.75 16.83
C PHE A 143 14.73 7.27 15.77
N LYS A 144 15.10 8.56 15.80
CA LYS A 144 15.86 9.26 14.73
C LYS A 144 16.94 8.40 14.04
N LYS A 145 17.87 7.80 14.82
CA LYS A 145 18.97 6.95 14.31
C LYS A 145 18.49 5.62 13.71
N HIS A 146 17.51 4.98 14.33
CA HIS A 146 16.97 3.68 13.96
C HIS A 146 15.56 3.77 13.34
N SER A 147 15.25 4.91 12.71
CA SER A 147 13.90 5.27 12.28
C SER A 147 13.34 4.28 11.27
N MET A 148 14.15 3.86 10.30
CA MET A 148 13.76 2.84 9.33
C MET A 148 13.54 1.47 9.99
N THR A 149 14.42 1.06 10.90
CA THR A 149 14.29 -0.22 11.61
C THR A 149 13.05 -0.25 12.49
N SER A 150 12.81 0.82 13.26
CA SER A 150 11.59 1.01 14.05
C SER A 150 10.34 0.98 13.17
N CYS A 151 10.37 1.59 11.98
CA CYS A 151 9.25 1.59 11.05
C CYS A 151 8.91 0.16 10.60
N VAL A 152 9.92 -0.64 10.24
CA VAL A 152 9.72 -2.05 9.86
C VAL A 152 9.19 -2.86 11.04
N LEU A 153 9.76 -2.69 12.23
CA LEU A 153 9.33 -3.40 13.45
C LEU A 153 7.87 -3.08 13.81
N PHE A 154 7.47 -1.81 13.80
CA PHE A 154 6.07 -1.43 14.04
C PHE A 154 5.13 -1.89 12.93
N THR A 155 5.62 -2.02 11.69
CA THR A 155 4.83 -2.60 10.60
C THR A 155 4.56 -4.09 10.85
N ILE A 156 5.58 -4.84 11.28
CA ILE A 156 5.42 -6.25 11.67
C ILE A 156 4.49 -6.37 12.87
N LEU A 157 4.63 -5.49 13.88
CA LEU A 157 3.72 -5.45 15.02
C LEU A 157 2.27 -5.20 14.59
N TYR A 158 2.05 -4.29 13.64
CA TYR A 158 0.73 -4.05 13.06
C TYR A 158 0.14 -5.32 12.43
N ILE A 159 0.95 -6.07 11.67
CA ILE A 159 0.51 -7.33 11.05
C ILE A 159 0.04 -8.31 12.11
N VAL A 160 0.86 -8.56 13.14
CA VAL A 160 0.52 -9.45 14.26
C VAL A 160 -0.73 -8.98 15.00
N MET A 161 -0.85 -7.67 15.27
CA MET A 161 -2.02 -7.13 15.97
C MET A 161 -3.31 -7.26 15.14
N MET A 162 -3.26 -6.99 13.84
CA MET A 162 -4.44 -7.10 12.98
C MET A 162 -4.83 -8.55 12.72
N ASP A 163 -3.87 -9.47 12.66
CA ASP A 163 -4.13 -10.90 12.61
C ASP A 163 -4.96 -11.35 13.83
N ILE A 164 -4.53 -10.98 15.04
CA ILE A 164 -5.23 -11.31 16.29
C ILE A 164 -6.60 -10.62 16.40
N ILE A 165 -6.70 -9.34 16.04
CA ILE A 165 -7.91 -8.53 16.30
C ILE A 165 -8.98 -8.73 15.22
N LYS A 166 -8.58 -8.86 13.96
CA LYS A 166 -9.51 -8.88 12.82
C LYS A 166 -9.65 -10.26 12.19
N ASP A 167 -8.64 -11.11 12.28
CA ASP A 167 -8.59 -12.45 11.64
C ASP A 167 -9.02 -12.42 10.16
N GLN A 168 -8.62 -11.33 9.48
CA GLN A 168 -9.00 -11.03 8.11
C GLN A 168 -7.75 -10.64 7.35
N ALA A 169 -7.20 -11.59 6.59
CA ALA A 169 -5.91 -11.47 5.91
C ALA A 169 -5.73 -10.15 5.13
N TRP A 170 -6.81 -9.64 4.54
CA TRP A 170 -6.77 -8.41 3.75
C TRP A 170 -6.34 -7.17 4.52
N TRP A 171 -6.40 -7.14 5.85
CA TRP A 171 -5.96 -5.99 6.64
C TRP A 171 -4.44 -5.85 6.72
N TYR A 172 -3.70 -6.91 6.44
CA TYR A 172 -2.28 -6.99 6.79
C TYR A 172 -1.38 -7.73 5.79
N ASN A 173 -1.91 -8.37 4.75
CA ASN A 173 -1.14 -9.25 3.85
C ASN A 173 -0.34 -8.54 2.73
N ILE A 174 -0.39 -7.22 2.61
CA ILE A 174 0.42 -6.44 1.63
C ILE A 174 1.12 -5.23 2.26
N ILE A 175 1.12 -5.14 3.57
CA ILE A 175 1.49 -3.94 4.30
C ILE A 175 3.00 -3.75 4.28
N LEU A 176 3.79 -4.82 4.17
CA LEU A 176 5.24 -4.71 4.02
C LEU A 176 5.67 -4.08 2.68
N CYS A 177 4.78 -3.98 1.69
CA CYS A 177 5.04 -3.18 0.49
C CYS A 177 5.33 -1.71 0.83
N PHE A 178 4.73 -1.18 1.90
CA PHE A 178 4.93 0.21 2.31
C PHE A 178 6.39 0.49 2.77
N PRO A 179 6.94 -0.20 3.79
CA PRO A 179 8.35 -0.03 4.14
C PRO A 179 9.30 -0.50 3.04
N ALA A 180 8.91 -1.45 2.17
CA ALA A 180 9.72 -1.80 0.99
C ALA A 180 9.90 -0.62 0.03
N GLY A 181 8.84 0.16 -0.22
CA GLY A 181 8.93 1.41 -0.99
C GLY A 181 9.81 2.47 -0.32
N MET A 182 9.75 2.57 1.02
CA MET A 182 10.65 3.45 1.78
C MET A 182 12.12 3.01 1.68
N ILE A 183 12.39 1.70 1.73
CA ILE A 183 13.73 1.12 1.57
C ILE A 183 14.28 1.41 0.18
N LEU A 184 13.46 1.28 -0.87
CA LEU A 184 13.83 1.65 -2.22
C LEU A 184 14.27 3.12 -2.30
N SER A 185 13.50 4.05 -1.71
CA SER A 185 13.85 5.47 -1.70
C SER A 185 15.12 5.76 -0.88
N LYS A 186 15.33 5.09 0.26
CA LYS A 186 16.48 5.32 1.15
C LYS A 186 17.79 4.76 0.60
N TYR A 187 17.74 3.62 -0.07
CA TYR A 187 18.91 2.90 -0.55
C TYR A 187 18.86 2.67 -2.07
N LYS A 188 18.39 3.68 -2.82
CA LYS A 188 18.13 3.62 -4.27
C LYS A 188 19.22 2.84 -5.02
N ASP A 189 20.46 3.30 -4.99
CA ASP A 189 21.53 2.71 -5.80
C ASP A 189 21.78 1.22 -5.46
N ARG A 190 21.72 0.88 -4.17
CA ARG A 190 21.91 -0.51 -3.71
C ARG A 190 20.73 -1.39 -4.11
N VAL A 191 19.51 -0.94 -3.85
CA VAL A 191 18.30 -1.72 -4.17
C VAL A 191 18.19 -1.90 -5.69
N CYS A 192 18.42 -0.83 -6.46
CA CYS A 192 18.38 -0.86 -7.92
C CYS A 192 19.39 -1.87 -8.52
N SER A 193 20.63 -1.91 -8.03
CA SER A 193 21.62 -2.88 -8.52
C SER A 193 21.30 -4.34 -8.16
N ILE A 194 20.46 -4.56 -7.15
CA ILE A 194 20.00 -5.90 -6.74
C ILE A 194 18.81 -6.34 -7.58
N ILE A 195 17.78 -5.50 -7.74
CA ILE A 195 16.52 -5.87 -8.42
C ILE A 195 16.71 -6.20 -9.91
N GLN A 196 17.75 -5.64 -10.56
CA GLN A 196 18.05 -5.91 -11.96
C GLN A 196 18.58 -7.33 -12.21
N LYS A 197 18.98 -8.05 -11.15
CA LYS A 197 19.48 -9.41 -11.27
C LYS A 197 18.30 -10.37 -11.22
N PRO A 198 18.07 -11.24 -12.23
CA PRO A 198 16.97 -12.20 -12.20
C PRO A 198 17.03 -13.13 -10.98
N VAL A 199 18.24 -13.41 -10.47
CA VAL A 199 18.49 -14.17 -9.24
C VAL A 199 17.77 -13.58 -8.03
N PHE A 200 17.57 -12.26 -7.96
CA PHE A 200 16.80 -11.62 -6.88
C PHE A 200 15.34 -12.07 -6.90
N PHE A 201 14.69 -12.05 -8.07
CA PHE A 201 13.30 -12.49 -8.20
C PHE A 201 13.15 -13.99 -7.97
N ILE A 202 14.09 -14.79 -8.48
CA ILE A 202 14.13 -16.24 -8.21
C ILE A 202 14.23 -16.50 -6.71
N PHE A 203 15.11 -15.80 -6.00
CA PHE A 203 15.26 -15.90 -4.55
C PHE A 203 13.94 -15.54 -3.82
N LEU A 204 13.25 -14.46 -4.19
CA LEU A 204 11.98 -14.09 -3.55
C LEU A 204 10.89 -15.13 -3.81
N VAL A 205 10.80 -15.70 -5.02
CA VAL A 205 9.83 -16.76 -5.34
C VAL A 205 10.12 -18.03 -4.55
N VAL A 206 11.39 -18.44 -4.48
CA VAL A 206 11.80 -19.60 -3.67
C VAL A 206 11.52 -19.36 -2.19
N LEU A 207 11.83 -18.17 -1.67
CA LEU A 207 11.54 -17.80 -0.29
C LEU A 207 10.04 -17.84 0.00
N ALA A 208 9.20 -17.28 -0.87
CA ALA A 208 7.76 -17.33 -0.74
C ALA A 208 7.24 -18.76 -0.76
N PHE A 209 7.74 -19.60 -1.67
CA PHE A 209 7.39 -21.01 -1.75
C PHE A 209 7.79 -21.77 -0.48
N SER A 210 9.01 -21.55 0.03
CA SER A 210 9.47 -22.14 1.29
C SER A 210 8.60 -21.72 2.47
N LEU A 211 8.23 -20.43 2.58
CA LEU A 211 7.33 -19.94 3.62
C LEU A 211 5.94 -20.58 3.52
N TYR A 212 5.43 -20.75 2.30
CA TYR A 212 4.17 -21.46 2.07
C TYR A 212 4.24 -22.92 2.55
N CYS A 213 5.31 -23.65 2.19
CA CYS A 213 5.53 -25.03 2.67
C CYS A 213 5.70 -25.12 4.20
N LEU A 214 6.19 -24.08 4.85
CA LEU A 214 6.29 -23.97 6.31
C LEU A 214 4.99 -23.52 6.98
N HIS A 215 3.86 -23.51 6.27
CA HIS A 215 2.54 -23.08 6.76
C HIS A 215 2.51 -21.60 7.20
N LEU A 216 3.30 -20.74 6.53
CA LEU A 216 3.30 -19.28 6.72
C LEU A 216 2.79 -18.55 5.46
N PRO A 217 1.54 -18.79 5.01
CA PRO A 217 1.01 -18.28 3.75
C PRO A 217 0.90 -16.75 3.71
N ILE A 218 0.68 -16.10 4.85
CA ILE A 218 0.61 -14.64 4.97
C ILE A 218 1.96 -14.01 4.60
N LEU A 219 3.04 -14.52 5.19
CA LEU A 219 4.40 -14.05 4.90
C LEU A 219 4.79 -14.37 3.47
N ALA A 220 4.41 -15.54 2.94
CA ALA A 220 4.62 -15.87 1.54
C ALA A 220 3.95 -14.84 0.61
N TYR A 221 2.70 -14.45 0.90
CA TYR A 221 1.96 -13.46 0.12
C TYR A 221 2.57 -12.06 0.20
N GLU A 222 3.07 -11.64 1.37
CA GLU A 222 3.82 -10.38 1.52
C GLU A 222 5.09 -10.37 0.66
N ILE A 223 5.86 -11.46 0.65
CA ILE A 223 7.06 -11.58 -0.18
C ILE A 223 6.72 -11.51 -1.67
N ILE A 224 5.65 -12.18 -2.11
CA ILE A 224 5.16 -12.11 -3.49
C ILE A 224 4.73 -10.66 -3.83
N SER A 225 4.05 -9.98 -2.92
CA SER A 225 3.59 -8.60 -3.13
C SER A 225 4.74 -7.60 -3.25
N ILE A 226 5.79 -7.78 -2.44
CA ILE A 226 7.05 -7.03 -2.54
C ILE A 226 7.75 -7.32 -3.87
N ALA A 227 7.86 -8.61 -4.25
CA ALA A 227 8.47 -9.02 -5.52
C ALA A 227 7.73 -8.39 -6.71
N PHE A 228 6.39 -8.39 -6.68
CA PHE A 228 5.55 -7.77 -7.69
C PHE A 228 5.82 -6.26 -7.81
N CYS A 229 5.88 -5.54 -6.70
CA CYS A 229 6.18 -4.10 -6.71
C CYS A 229 7.57 -3.82 -7.28
N PHE A 230 8.60 -4.59 -6.89
CA PHE A 230 9.94 -4.43 -7.44
C PHE A 230 10.04 -4.82 -8.91
N LEU A 231 9.26 -5.80 -9.37
CA LEU A 231 9.18 -6.18 -10.78
C LEU A 231 8.62 -5.04 -11.62
N ILE A 232 7.58 -4.35 -11.13
CA ILE A 232 7.05 -3.14 -11.80
C ILE A 232 8.17 -2.10 -11.94
N VAL A 233 8.94 -1.86 -10.87
CA VAL A 233 10.06 -0.89 -10.90
C VAL A 233 11.13 -1.31 -11.91
N ASP A 234 11.55 -2.57 -11.91
CA ASP A 234 12.55 -3.09 -12.83
C ASP A 234 12.11 -2.97 -14.30
N VAL A 235 10.86 -3.34 -14.61
CA VAL A 235 10.29 -3.20 -15.96
C VAL A 235 10.27 -1.75 -16.44
N LEU A 236 9.93 -0.79 -15.57
CA LEU A 236 9.92 0.64 -15.92
C LEU A 236 11.33 1.15 -16.24
N VAL A 237 12.30 0.70 -15.45
CA VAL A 237 13.70 1.04 -15.62
C VAL A 237 14.22 0.49 -16.96
N LEU A 238 13.98 -0.79 -17.24
CA LEU A 238 14.36 -1.43 -18.51
C LEU A 238 13.71 -0.74 -19.72
N ARG A 239 12.44 -0.31 -19.62
CA ARG A 239 11.76 0.43 -20.69
C ARG A 239 12.40 1.79 -20.97
N GLN A 240 12.89 2.47 -19.93
CA GLN A 240 13.61 3.74 -20.11
C GLN A 240 14.99 3.55 -20.75
N GLU A 241 15.71 2.50 -20.39
CA GLU A 241 17.00 2.19 -21.03
C GLU A 241 16.87 1.89 -22.52
N LYS A 242 15.81 1.18 -22.90
CA LYS A 242 15.52 0.86 -24.30
C LYS A 242 14.94 2.03 -25.12
N GLY A 243 14.79 3.22 -24.53
CA GLY A 243 14.23 4.40 -25.20
C GLY A 243 12.75 4.28 -25.58
N LEU A 244 12.01 3.33 -24.99
CA LEU A 244 10.61 3.05 -25.29
C LEU A 244 9.63 4.00 -24.59
N ILE A 245 10.13 4.83 -23.68
CA ILE A 245 9.38 5.89 -22.99
C ILE A 245 10.16 7.18 -23.20
N LYS A 246 9.63 8.09 -24.03
CA LYS A 246 10.27 9.36 -24.36
C LYS A 246 10.13 10.42 -23.27
#